data_AF-A0A7S3TUY9-F1
#
_entry.id   AF-A0A7S3TUY9-F1
#
_cell.length_a   1.000
_cell.length_b   1.000
_cell.length_c   1.000
_cell.angle_alpha   90.00
_cell.angle_beta   90.00
_cell.angle_gamma   90.00
#
_symmetry.space_group_name_H-M   'P 1'
#
loop_
_entity.id
_entity.type
_entity.pdbx_description
1 polymer ?
#
loop_
_entity_poly.entity_id
_entity_poly.type
_entity_poly.pdbx_seq_one_letter_code
_entity_poly.pdbx_strand_id
1 'polypeptide(L)'
;MFKGKRVQVQNSSALGRFGTKTISSLGAFVGKKKVVPLDEEPASPKSDEFRPAGSISLEFSTPKYAVLESAGTIRLQINRKGDLTSACTVEFATRDGTAKDKTDYQAKSGTIRFDKGVETQFISLDIVNDNAFEEDEEFYVDLKTPFSETNHDIQLGEFSVATVVIIDDDNPGYIKYPKDTLEVNETLADNEVAIQVVREKGSSGLVTCKYHTEDASAV
;
A
#
# COMPACT_ATOMS: atom_id res chain seq x y z
N MET A 1 10.26 -37.07 -43.87
CA MET A 1 11.45 -36.19 -43.87
C MET A 1 11.03 -34.81 -44.37
N PHE A 2 10.41 -33.97 -43.54
CA PHE A 2 10.19 -32.56 -43.89
C PHE A 2 10.38 -31.66 -42.66
N LYS A 3 10.99 -30.52 -42.94
CA LYS A 3 11.72 -29.63 -42.02
C LYS A 3 10.76 -28.75 -41.21
N GLY A 4 11.05 -28.61 -39.92
CA GLY A 4 10.28 -27.83 -38.95
C GLY A 4 10.08 -26.36 -39.31
N LYS A 5 8.94 -25.79 -38.90
CA LYS A 5 8.63 -24.35 -39.01
C LYS A 5 7.69 -23.89 -37.89
N ARG A 6 7.97 -22.67 -37.43
CA ARG A 6 7.27 -21.88 -36.40
C ARG A 6 5.81 -21.63 -36.72
N VAL A 7 4.99 -21.63 -35.66
CA VAL A 7 3.65 -21.05 -35.66
C VAL A 7 3.77 -19.58 -35.22
N GLN A 8 3.45 -18.65 -36.13
CA GLN A 8 3.25 -17.25 -35.78
C GLN A 8 1.75 -16.98 -35.66
N VAL A 9 1.34 -16.45 -34.52
CA VAL A 9 0.01 -15.86 -34.33
C VAL A 9 0.14 -14.37 -34.65
N GLN A 10 -0.59 -13.90 -35.66
CA GLN A 10 -0.60 -12.48 -36.05
C GLN A 10 -1.56 -11.70 -35.14
N ASN A 11 -1.03 -10.76 -34.37
CA ASN A 11 -1.82 -9.69 -33.76
C ASN A 11 -1.87 -8.49 -34.71
N SER A 12 -3.03 -8.24 -35.31
CA SER A 12 -3.29 -7.01 -36.05
C SER A 12 -3.72 -5.89 -35.10
N SER A 13 -2.80 -4.97 -34.79
CA SER A 13 -3.17 -3.60 -34.40
C SER A 13 -2.10 -2.64 -34.87
N ALA A 14 -2.48 -1.76 -35.79
CA ALA A 14 -1.62 -0.76 -36.39
C ALA A 14 -1.33 0.42 -35.44
N LEU A 15 -0.21 1.09 -35.75
CA LEU A 15 0.29 2.43 -35.35
C LEU A 15 1.22 2.54 -34.14
N GLY A 16 2.44 3.04 -34.40
CA GLY A 16 3.29 3.70 -33.39
C GLY A 16 4.79 3.44 -33.49
N ARG A 17 5.44 3.93 -34.54
CA ARG A 17 6.89 3.81 -34.79
C ARG A 17 7.69 4.67 -33.79
N PHE A 18 8.49 4.07 -32.91
CA PHE A 18 9.59 4.76 -32.21
C PHE A 18 10.88 3.95 -32.22
N GLY A 19 11.95 4.62 -32.65
CA GLY A 19 13.24 4.04 -32.99
C GLY A 19 14.12 3.70 -31.80
N THR A 20 14.91 2.65 -31.97
CA THR A 20 16.01 2.25 -31.08
C THR A 20 17.20 3.19 -31.30
N LYS A 21 17.68 3.84 -30.23
CA LYS A 21 19.01 4.44 -30.20
C LYS A 21 19.93 3.61 -29.32
N THR A 22 20.88 2.96 -29.98
CA THR A 22 22.13 2.45 -29.42
C THR A 22 22.94 3.61 -28.82
N ILE A 23 23.50 3.41 -27.64
CA ILE A 23 24.47 4.33 -27.04
C ILE A 23 25.83 3.65 -27.16
N SER A 24 26.62 4.09 -28.14
CA SER A 24 28.06 3.86 -28.16
C SER A 24 28.72 5.09 -27.53
N SER A 25 29.53 4.90 -26.49
CA SER A 25 30.50 5.92 -26.08
C SER A 25 31.90 5.31 -26.01
N LEU A 26 32.73 5.83 -26.91
CA LEU A 26 34.18 5.65 -26.95
C LEU A 26 34.80 6.60 -25.91
N GLY A 27 35.86 6.15 -25.25
CA GLY A 27 36.39 6.77 -24.04
C GLY A 27 37.20 8.06 -24.20
N ALA A 28 37.56 8.62 -23.05
CA ALA A 28 38.83 9.30 -22.79
C ALA A 28 38.95 9.57 -21.29
N PHE A 29 39.94 8.95 -20.66
CA PHE A 29 40.29 9.16 -19.25
C PHE A 29 41.53 10.05 -19.21
N VAL A 30 41.39 11.34 -18.87
CA VAL A 30 42.48 12.17 -18.32
C VAL A 30 41.86 13.35 -17.54
N GLY A 31 42.29 13.56 -16.30
CA GLY A 31 42.20 14.88 -15.67
C GLY A 31 41.68 14.86 -14.24
N LYS A 32 42.61 14.73 -13.28
CA LYS A 32 42.38 14.90 -11.85
C LYS A 32 41.69 16.25 -11.56
N LYS A 33 40.50 16.22 -10.95
CA LYS A 33 40.04 17.28 -10.06
C LYS A 33 39.55 16.66 -8.76
N LYS A 34 40.21 17.08 -7.69
CA LYS A 34 39.91 16.79 -6.29
C LYS A 34 38.50 17.33 -6.00
N VAL A 35 37.51 16.45 -5.96
CA VAL A 35 36.19 16.75 -5.37
C VAL A 35 36.24 16.17 -3.97
N VAL A 36 36.26 17.07 -2.99
CA VAL A 36 36.11 16.75 -1.57
C VAL A 36 34.73 16.10 -1.42
N PRO A 37 34.57 14.99 -0.69
CA PRO A 37 33.23 14.52 -0.35
C PRO A 37 32.51 15.66 0.37
N LEU A 38 31.36 16.08 -0.13
CA LEU A 38 30.40 16.75 0.72
C LEU A 38 29.95 15.65 1.68
N ASP A 39 30.59 15.60 2.84
CA ASP A 39 30.07 14.87 3.97
C ASP A 39 28.62 15.31 4.11
N GLU A 40 27.68 14.39 3.86
CA GLU A 40 26.33 14.51 4.39
C GLU A 40 26.50 14.54 5.89
N GLU A 41 26.57 15.75 6.44
CA GLU A 41 26.46 16.00 7.85
C GLU A 41 25.19 15.26 8.31
N PRO A 42 25.27 14.31 9.27
CA PRO A 42 24.08 13.62 9.74
C PRO A 42 23.11 14.69 10.22
N ALA A 43 21.91 14.69 9.64
CA ALA A 43 20.87 15.64 9.98
C ALA A 43 20.81 15.83 11.50
N SER A 44 21.11 17.05 11.95
CA SER A 44 21.02 17.43 13.35
C SER A 44 19.69 16.93 13.91
N PRO A 45 19.67 16.34 15.12
CA PRO A 45 18.42 15.96 15.75
C PRO A 45 17.54 17.21 15.81
N LYS A 46 16.33 17.12 15.23
CA LYS A 46 15.32 18.17 15.35
C LYS A 46 15.20 18.47 16.83
N SER A 47 15.42 19.74 17.17
CA SER A 47 15.45 20.26 18.53
C SER A 47 14.41 19.56 19.39
N ASP A 48 14.85 18.90 20.47
CA ASP A 48 14.01 18.61 21.61
C ASP A 48 13.38 19.96 22.01
N GLU A 49 12.13 20.17 21.60
CA GLU A 49 11.35 21.31 22.09
C GLU A 49 11.43 21.23 23.61
N PHE A 50 11.91 22.33 24.21
CA PHE A 50 11.97 22.49 25.66
C PHE A 50 10.53 22.46 26.21
N ARG A 51 10.01 21.25 26.37
CA ARG A 51 8.72 20.99 26.97
C ARG A 51 8.87 21.26 28.46
N PRO A 52 8.07 22.17 29.06
CA PRO A 52 8.16 22.43 30.48
C PRO A 52 7.99 21.12 31.24
N ALA A 53 8.82 20.92 32.26
CA ALA A 53 8.76 19.73 33.10
C ALA A 53 7.34 19.59 33.66
N GLY A 54 6.69 18.45 33.39
CA GLY A 54 5.30 18.21 33.76
C GLY A 54 4.27 18.30 32.63
N SER A 55 4.67 18.68 31.41
CA SER A 55 3.73 18.67 30.27
C SER A 55 3.49 17.26 29.73
N ILE A 56 2.27 17.03 29.25
CA ILE A 56 1.81 15.78 28.63
C ILE A 56 1.44 16.07 27.18
N SER A 57 1.85 15.19 26.27
CA SER A 57 1.45 15.26 24.86
C SER A 57 0.93 13.90 24.41
N LEU A 58 -0.23 13.91 23.75
CA LEU A 58 -0.88 12.71 23.22
C LEU A 58 -0.95 12.79 21.68
N GLU A 59 -0.46 11.77 21.01
CA GLU A 59 -0.42 11.71 19.54
C GLU A 59 -0.43 10.27 19.04
N PHE A 60 -0.85 10.07 17.79
CA PHE A 60 -0.69 8.79 17.11
C PHE A 60 0.79 8.43 16.93
N SER A 61 1.10 7.14 16.86
CA SER A 61 2.47 6.69 16.62
C SER A 61 2.97 6.97 15.20
N THR A 62 2.05 7.09 14.24
CA THR A 62 2.30 7.46 12.85
C THR A 62 1.08 8.25 12.34
N PRO A 63 1.26 9.22 11.42
CA PRO A 63 0.15 9.97 10.85
C PRO A 63 -0.65 9.16 9.82
N LYS A 64 -0.11 8.05 9.30
CA LYS A 64 -0.75 7.25 8.24
C LYS A 64 -0.72 5.76 8.56
N TYR A 65 -1.86 5.11 8.31
CA TYR A 65 -2.06 3.67 8.41
C TYR A 65 -2.64 3.15 7.09
N ALA A 66 -2.39 1.87 6.80
CA ALA A 66 -2.96 1.18 5.66
C ALA A 66 -3.48 -0.18 6.13
N VAL A 67 -4.63 -0.59 5.60
CA VAL A 67 -5.29 -1.84 5.95
C VAL A 67 -5.97 -2.42 4.71
N LEU A 68 -5.94 -3.74 4.56
CA LEU A 68 -6.74 -4.41 3.53
C LEU A 68 -8.21 -4.36 3.94
N GLU A 69 -9.10 -4.19 2.97
CA GLU A 69 -10.55 -4.22 3.22
C GLU A 69 -10.96 -5.52 3.96
N SER A 70 -10.41 -6.66 3.53
CA SER A 70 -10.63 -7.97 4.14
C SER A 70 -10.02 -8.19 5.54
N ALA A 71 -9.27 -7.24 6.09
CA ALA A 71 -8.67 -7.40 7.41
C ALA A 71 -9.69 -7.40 8.55
N GLY A 72 -10.88 -6.83 8.32
CA GLY A 72 -12.00 -6.71 9.27
C GLY A 72 -11.77 -5.71 10.40
N THR A 73 -10.55 -5.52 10.89
CA THR A 73 -10.22 -4.49 11.90
C THR A 73 -8.82 -3.90 11.71
N ILE A 74 -8.65 -2.66 12.16
CA ILE A 74 -7.36 -1.97 12.24
C ILE A 74 -7.11 -1.44 13.66
N ARG A 75 -5.85 -1.50 14.12
CA ARG A 75 -5.41 -0.96 15.41
C ARG A 75 -4.48 0.23 15.23
N LEU A 76 -4.89 1.39 15.76
CA LEU A 76 -4.10 2.62 15.75
C LEU A 76 -3.50 2.82 17.14
N GLN A 77 -2.17 2.99 17.21
CA GLN A 77 -1.47 3.23 18.47
C GLN A 77 -1.40 4.73 18.76
N ILE A 78 -1.64 5.09 20.02
CA ILE A 78 -1.48 6.45 20.56
C ILE A 78 -0.42 6.40 21.64
N ASN A 79 0.50 7.35 21.57
CA ASN A 79 1.59 7.51 22.49
C ASN A 79 1.36 8.74 23.37
N ARG A 80 1.61 8.55 24.66
CA ARG A 80 1.76 9.59 25.65
C ARG A 80 3.24 9.91 25.81
N LYS A 81 3.61 11.18 25.66
CA LYS A 81 4.95 11.71 25.88
C LYS A 81 4.95 12.71 27.03
N GLY A 82 6.10 12.87 27.67
CA GLY A 82 6.29 13.81 28.78
C GLY A 82 6.00 13.16 30.13
N ASP A 83 5.24 13.83 30.98
CA ASP A 83 4.97 13.34 32.32
C ASP A 83 4.04 12.10 32.32
N LEU A 84 4.38 11.11 33.15
CA LEU A 84 3.65 9.85 33.34
C LEU A 84 3.09 9.68 34.75
N THR A 85 3.28 10.67 35.63
CA THR A 85 2.99 10.54 37.07
C THR A 85 1.51 10.67 37.42
N SER A 86 0.68 11.22 36.53
CA SER A 86 -0.78 11.34 36.66
C SER A 86 -1.52 10.54 35.59
N ALA A 87 -2.82 10.32 35.76
CA ALA A 87 -3.67 9.80 34.70
C ALA A 87 -4.15 10.94 33.78
N CYS A 88 -4.35 10.61 32.50
CA CYS A 88 -4.92 11.55 31.52
C CYS A 88 -5.87 10.84 30.56
N THR A 89 -6.68 11.62 29.85
CA THR A 89 -7.64 11.14 28.86
C THR A 89 -7.55 11.94 27.57
N VAL A 90 -7.96 11.31 26.47
CA VAL A 90 -8.17 11.98 25.18
C VAL A 90 -9.41 11.41 24.52
N GLU A 91 -10.22 12.27 23.92
CA GLU A 91 -11.33 11.86 23.09
C GLU A 91 -10.85 11.56 21.68
N PHE A 92 -11.51 10.64 20.99
CA PHE A 92 -11.30 10.44 19.56
C PHE A 92 -12.63 10.33 18.84
N ALA A 93 -12.62 10.67 17.55
CA ALA A 93 -13.74 10.42 16.66
C ALA A 93 -13.21 10.15 15.25
N THR A 94 -13.84 9.21 14.55
CA THR A 94 -13.64 9.02 13.11
C THR A 94 -14.40 10.07 12.32
N ARG A 95 -13.91 10.36 11.12
CA ARG A 95 -14.54 11.27 10.15
C ARG A 95 -14.28 10.78 8.74
N ASP A 96 -15.31 10.83 7.92
CA ASP A 96 -15.26 10.42 6.52
C ASP A 96 -14.19 11.19 5.72
N GLY A 97 -13.58 10.47 4.78
CA GLY A 97 -12.80 11.02 3.67
C GLY A 97 -13.46 10.63 2.35
N THR A 98 -12.75 9.88 1.50
CA THR A 98 -13.41 9.16 0.38
C THR A 98 -14.19 7.97 0.93
N ALA A 99 -13.59 7.21 1.86
CA ALA A 99 -14.27 6.18 2.63
C ALA A 99 -15.34 6.77 3.56
N LYS A 100 -16.47 6.08 3.65
CA LYS A 100 -17.72 6.46 4.32
C LYS A 100 -18.12 5.45 5.40
N ASP A 101 -18.79 6.00 6.41
CA ASP A 101 -19.44 5.22 7.46
C ASP A 101 -20.43 4.21 6.89
N LYS A 102 -20.35 2.97 7.39
CA LYS A 102 -21.16 1.77 7.09
C LYS A 102 -20.90 1.09 5.76
N THR A 103 -20.30 1.76 4.78
CA THR A 103 -19.91 1.11 3.52
C THR A 103 -18.49 0.57 3.63
N ASP A 104 -17.55 1.36 4.16
CA ASP A 104 -16.12 1.03 4.06
C ASP A 104 -15.51 0.85 5.47
N TYR A 105 -16.08 1.54 6.47
CA TYR A 105 -15.69 1.39 7.88
C TYR A 105 -16.87 1.69 8.81
N GLN A 106 -16.77 1.30 10.09
CA GLN A 106 -17.79 1.67 11.09
C GLN A 106 -17.34 2.90 11.88
N ALA A 107 -18.13 3.98 11.81
CA ALA A 107 -17.83 5.20 12.54
C ALA A 107 -17.80 4.96 14.05
N LYS A 108 -16.77 5.51 14.71
CA LYS A 108 -16.51 5.29 16.13
C LYS A 108 -16.00 6.56 16.78
N SER A 109 -16.48 6.81 17.99
CA SER A 109 -15.93 7.81 18.89
C SER A 109 -15.84 7.26 20.31
N GLY A 110 -15.03 7.89 21.14
CA GLY A 110 -14.88 7.48 22.53
C GLY A 110 -13.79 8.24 23.26
N THR A 111 -13.57 7.85 24.50
CA THR A 111 -12.52 8.42 25.36
C THR A 111 -11.53 7.33 25.71
N ILE A 112 -10.24 7.65 25.55
CA ILE A 112 -9.14 6.78 25.90
C ILE A 112 -8.52 7.30 27.18
N ARG A 113 -8.32 6.41 28.15
CA ARG A 113 -7.65 6.71 29.41
C ARG A 113 -6.25 6.13 29.40
N PHE A 114 -5.28 6.94 29.79
CA PHE A 114 -3.93 6.53 30.15
C PHE A 114 -3.83 6.60 31.67
N ASP A 115 -3.75 5.45 32.32
CA ASP A 115 -3.46 5.40 33.75
C ASP A 115 -2.02 5.84 34.04
N LYS A 116 -1.71 6.05 35.31
CA LYS A 116 -0.36 6.43 35.75
C LYS A 116 0.67 5.40 35.26
N GLY A 117 1.73 5.89 34.63
CA GLY A 117 2.81 5.07 34.06
C GLY A 117 2.47 4.39 32.73
N VAL A 118 1.27 4.58 32.17
CA VAL A 118 0.91 4.03 30.86
C VAL A 118 1.33 5.00 29.76
N GLU A 119 2.17 4.52 28.86
CA GLU A 119 2.70 5.30 27.73
C GLU A 119 1.93 5.08 26.43
N THR A 120 1.28 3.93 26.26
CA THR A 120 0.66 3.55 24.98
C THR A 120 -0.75 3.03 25.17
N GLN A 121 -1.66 3.44 24.28
CA GLN A 121 -3.00 2.90 24.17
C GLN A 121 -3.36 2.65 22.70
N PHE A 122 -4.44 1.92 22.45
CA PHE A 122 -4.88 1.57 21.10
C PHE A 122 -6.34 1.93 20.86
N ILE A 123 -6.63 2.42 19.65
CA ILE A 123 -7.98 2.45 19.09
C ILE A 123 -8.11 1.24 18.17
N SER A 124 -9.20 0.48 18.32
CA SER A 124 -9.60 -0.55 17.36
C SER A 124 -10.81 -0.06 16.57
N LEU A 125 -10.70 -0.07 15.24
CA LEU A 125 -11.75 0.32 14.30
C LEU A 125 -12.11 -0.88 13.43
N ASP A 126 -13.39 -0.99 13.08
CA ASP A 126 -13.90 -2.07 12.23
C ASP A 126 -13.91 -1.59 10.77
N ILE A 127 -13.39 -2.44 9.88
CA ILE A 127 -13.37 -2.24 8.44
C ILE A 127 -14.48 -3.11 7.84
N VAL A 128 -15.27 -2.51 6.96
CA VAL A 128 -16.35 -3.23 6.27
C VAL A 128 -15.75 -3.81 4.99
N ASN A 129 -16.02 -5.09 4.75
CA ASN A 129 -15.55 -5.80 3.57
C ASN A 129 -16.73 -6.17 2.69
N ASP A 130 -16.60 -5.96 1.38
CA ASP A 130 -17.56 -6.46 0.42
C ASP A 130 -16.93 -7.30 -0.71
N ASN A 131 -17.41 -7.21 -1.94
CA ASN A 131 -16.85 -7.92 -3.12
C ASN A 131 -16.82 -7.02 -4.37
N ALA A 132 -17.08 -5.71 -4.21
CA ALA A 132 -17.06 -4.74 -5.27
C ALA A 132 -15.62 -4.24 -5.42
N PHE A 133 -15.13 -4.16 -6.65
CA PHE A 133 -13.83 -3.54 -6.89
C PHE A 133 -13.95 -2.02 -6.78
N GLU A 134 -13.20 -1.45 -5.85
CA GLU A 134 -13.11 -0.02 -5.59
C GLU A 134 -11.66 0.48 -5.72
N GLU A 135 -11.48 1.80 -5.77
CA GLU A 135 -10.15 2.40 -5.68
C GLU A 135 -9.75 2.52 -4.20
N ASP A 136 -8.45 2.63 -3.88
CA ASP A 136 -8.01 2.86 -2.51
C ASP A 136 -8.70 4.11 -1.91
N GLU A 137 -9.32 3.94 -0.75
CA GLU A 137 -10.07 4.99 -0.08
C GLU A 137 -9.48 5.36 1.28
N GLU A 138 -9.76 6.57 1.76
CA GLU A 138 -9.26 7.02 3.06
C GLU A 138 -10.35 7.63 3.96
N PHE A 139 -10.19 7.43 5.26
CA PHE A 139 -10.92 8.13 6.31
C PHE A 139 -9.94 8.63 7.39
N TYR A 140 -10.43 9.46 8.32
CA TYR A 140 -9.60 10.12 9.33
C TYR A 140 -10.03 9.76 10.75
N VAL A 141 -9.06 9.80 11.66
CA VAL A 141 -9.28 9.66 13.10
C VAL A 141 -8.67 10.86 13.79
N ASP A 142 -9.52 11.68 14.43
CA ASP A 142 -9.13 12.91 15.09
C ASP A 142 -9.02 12.67 16.60
N LEU A 143 -7.88 13.02 17.22
CA LEU A 143 -7.78 13.18 18.68
C LEU A 143 -8.32 14.55 19.10
N LYS A 144 -9.06 14.61 20.21
CA LYS A 144 -9.77 15.80 20.68
C LYS A 144 -9.73 15.89 22.20
N THR A 145 -9.93 17.10 22.71
CA THR A 145 -10.21 17.37 24.13
C THR A 145 -9.28 16.62 25.10
N PRO A 146 -7.95 16.75 25.00
CA PRO A 146 -7.07 16.10 25.96
C PRO A 146 -7.29 16.69 27.36
N PHE A 147 -7.30 15.84 28.37
CA PHE A 147 -7.55 16.23 29.76
C PHE A 147 -6.62 15.49 30.72
N SER A 148 -6.17 16.18 31.77
CA SER A 148 -5.30 15.64 32.82
C SER A 148 -5.95 15.84 34.19
N GLU A 149 -5.92 14.82 35.04
CA GLU A 149 -6.57 14.87 36.37
C GLU A 149 -5.88 15.82 37.35
N THR A 150 -4.60 16.17 37.12
CA THR A 150 -3.77 16.94 38.06
C THR A 150 -3.47 18.37 37.60
N ASN A 151 -4.27 18.94 36.69
CA ASN A 151 -4.03 20.26 36.07
C ASN A 151 -2.63 20.41 35.45
N HIS A 152 -2.01 19.29 35.03
CA HIS A 152 -0.79 19.35 34.22
C HIS A 152 -1.12 19.95 32.86
N ASP A 153 -0.16 20.69 32.29
CA ASP A 153 -0.27 21.20 30.92
C ASP A 153 -0.35 20.01 29.96
N ILE A 154 -1.48 19.87 29.27
CA ILE A 154 -1.74 18.76 28.36
C ILE A 154 -2.16 19.27 27.00
N GLN A 155 -1.54 18.72 25.96
CA GLN A 155 -1.78 19.10 24.58
C GLN A 155 -1.80 17.88 23.66
N LEU A 156 -2.36 18.07 22.46
CA LEU A 156 -2.19 17.11 21.38
C LEU A 156 -0.79 17.30 20.78
N GLY A 157 -0.15 16.19 20.37
CA GLY A 157 1.14 16.23 19.67
C GLY A 157 0.99 16.51 18.17
N GLU A 158 2.09 16.29 17.44
CA GLU A 158 2.17 16.56 15.99
C GLU A 158 1.16 15.70 15.23
N PHE A 159 1.08 14.41 15.58
CA PHE A 159 0.17 13.45 14.96
C PHE A 159 -1.14 13.39 15.73
N SER A 160 -1.88 14.51 15.74
CA SER A 160 -3.21 14.60 16.36
C SER A 160 -4.33 14.05 15.48
N VAL A 161 -4.07 13.88 14.17
CA VAL A 161 -4.97 13.27 13.20
C VAL A 161 -4.23 12.12 12.52
N ALA A 162 -4.88 10.98 12.40
CA ALA A 162 -4.40 9.84 11.61
C ALA A 162 -5.26 9.66 10.36
N THR A 163 -4.62 9.43 9.22
CA THR A 163 -5.25 8.96 7.99
C THR A 163 -5.17 7.45 7.92
N VAL A 164 -6.31 6.78 7.70
CA VAL A 164 -6.38 5.35 7.46
C VAL A 164 -6.75 5.15 5.99
N VAL A 165 -5.91 4.42 5.27
CA VAL A 165 -6.17 4.01 3.88
C VAL A 165 -6.69 2.57 3.89
N ILE A 166 -7.86 2.36 3.31
CA ILE A 166 -8.44 1.06 3.01
C ILE A 166 -7.97 0.69 1.60
N ILE A 167 -7.29 -0.46 1.50
CA ILE A 167 -6.78 -1.01 0.26
C ILE A 167 -7.76 -2.09 -0.19
N ASP A 168 -8.38 -1.86 -1.34
CA ASP A 168 -9.26 -2.81 -2.00
C ASP A 168 -8.49 -4.09 -2.37
N ASP A 169 -9.08 -5.25 -2.08
CA ASP A 169 -8.56 -6.55 -2.49
C ASP A 169 -9.52 -7.34 -3.39
N ASP A 170 -10.48 -6.64 -4.00
CA ASP A 170 -11.54 -7.19 -4.85
C ASP A 170 -11.31 -7.03 -6.35
N ASN A 171 -10.10 -6.63 -6.74
CA ASN A 171 -9.73 -6.62 -8.14
C ASN A 171 -9.88 -8.02 -8.78
N PRO A 172 -10.74 -8.18 -9.81
CA PRO A 172 -10.90 -9.45 -10.51
C PRO A 172 -9.70 -9.76 -11.42
N GLY A 173 -8.81 -8.82 -11.68
CA GLY A 173 -7.67 -9.00 -12.57
C GLY A 173 -8.09 -9.32 -14.01
N TYR A 174 -7.12 -9.75 -14.81
CA TYR A 174 -7.34 -10.13 -16.20
C TYR A 174 -6.61 -11.42 -16.55
N ILE A 175 -7.21 -12.20 -17.47
CA ILE A 175 -6.64 -13.45 -17.99
C ILE A 175 -5.85 -13.14 -19.24
N LYS A 176 -4.63 -13.69 -19.35
CA LYS A 176 -3.77 -13.60 -20.54
C LYS A 176 -2.95 -14.86 -20.74
N TYR A 177 -2.40 -15.00 -21.93
CA TYR A 177 -1.29 -15.93 -22.15
C TYR A 177 0.01 -15.31 -21.63
N PRO A 178 0.91 -16.10 -21.03
CA PRO A 178 2.22 -15.62 -20.59
C PRO A 178 3.15 -15.33 -21.78
N LYS A 179 2.88 -15.94 -22.94
CA LYS A 179 3.62 -15.76 -24.19
C LYS A 179 2.64 -15.81 -25.37
N ASP A 180 2.91 -15.01 -26.40
CA ASP A 180 2.14 -14.99 -27.65
C ASP A 180 2.38 -16.24 -28.51
N THR A 181 3.45 -16.99 -28.24
CA THR A 181 3.81 -18.20 -28.98
C THR A 181 4.28 -19.28 -28.01
N LEU A 182 3.89 -20.51 -28.32
CA LEU A 182 4.34 -21.72 -27.65
C LEU A 182 4.90 -22.66 -28.73
N GLU A 183 6.20 -22.98 -28.64
CA GLU A 183 6.83 -23.97 -29.51
C GLU A 183 6.67 -25.34 -28.85
N VAL A 184 6.04 -26.27 -29.58
CA VAL A 184 5.80 -27.65 -29.12
C VAL A 184 6.43 -28.65 -30.10
N ASN A 185 6.94 -29.74 -29.56
CA ASN A 185 7.48 -30.84 -30.35
C ASN A 185 6.37 -31.87 -30.61
N GLU A 186 6.27 -32.35 -31.85
CA GLU A 186 5.30 -33.36 -32.26
C GLU A 186 5.50 -34.72 -31.57
N THR A 187 6.69 -34.99 -31.00
CA THR A 187 6.97 -36.25 -30.30
C THR A 187 6.56 -36.25 -28.82
N LEU A 188 5.60 -35.40 -28.42
CA LEU A 188 5.06 -35.44 -27.06
C LEU A 188 4.36 -36.78 -26.85
N ALA A 189 4.73 -37.48 -25.76
CA ALA A 189 4.26 -38.84 -25.49
C ALA A 189 2.73 -38.95 -25.35
N ASP A 190 2.08 -37.83 -25.02
CA ASP A 190 0.68 -37.80 -24.59
C ASP A 190 -0.25 -37.16 -25.65
N ASN A 191 0.30 -36.68 -26.79
CA ASN A 191 -0.41 -35.90 -27.83
C ASN A 191 -1.20 -34.68 -27.30
N GLU A 192 -0.94 -34.25 -26.07
CA GLU A 192 -1.61 -33.12 -25.43
C GLU A 192 -0.61 -31.99 -25.19
N VAL A 193 -1.08 -30.75 -25.38
CA VAL A 193 -0.33 -29.54 -25.10
C VAL A 193 -1.08 -28.73 -24.05
N ALA A 194 -0.48 -28.59 -22.87
CA ALA A 194 -0.99 -27.68 -21.86
C ALA A 194 -0.67 -26.23 -22.25
N ILE A 195 -1.69 -25.45 -22.60
CA ILE A 195 -1.57 -24.01 -22.81
C ILE A 195 -1.85 -23.31 -21.48
N GLN A 196 -0.82 -22.70 -20.91
CA GLN A 196 -0.98 -21.95 -19.67
C GLN A 196 -1.68 -20.62 -19.93
N VAL A 197 -2.70 -20.33 -19.13
CA VAL A 197 -3.26 -18.99 -18.95
C VAL A 197 -2.89 -18.49 -17.56
N VAL A 198 -2.60 -17.20 -17.45
CA VAL A 198 -2.31 -16.54 -16.17
C VAL A 198 -3.34 -15.48 -15.90
N ARG A 199 -3.76 -15.37 -14.64
CA ARG A 199 -4.56 -14.26 -14.12
C ARG A 199 -3.61 -13.29 -13.44
N GLU A 200 -3.60 -12.04 -13.87
CA GLU A 200 -2.73 -11.00 -13.31
C GLU A 200 -3.56 -9.85 -12.73
N LYS A 201 -2.94 -9.08 -11.83
CA LYS A 201 -3.49 -7.87 -11.21
C LYS A 201 -4.79 -8.06 -10.42
N GLY A 202 -5.14 -9.30 -10.07
CA GLY A 202 -6.29 -9.58 -9.23
C GLY A 202 -6.64 -11.06 -9.21
N SER A 203 -7.35 -11.48 -8.17
CA SER A 203 -7.80 -12.86 -8.00
C SER A 203 -9.21 -12.97 -7.43
N SER A 204 -9.91 -11.85 -7.20
CA SER A 204 -11.23 -11.88 -6.56
C SER A 204 -12.31 -12.41 -7.48
N GLY A 205 -13.19 -13.25 -6.94
CA GLY A 205 -14.32 -13.82 -7.67
C GLY A 205 -13.96 -14.86 -8.75
N LEU A 206 -15.02 -15.49 -9.27
CA LEU A 206 -14.97 -16.46 -10.35
C LEU A 206 -14.88 -15.77 -11.71
N VAL A 207 -13.85 -16.10 -12.49
CA VAL A 207 -13.70 -15.60 -13.87
C VAL A 207 -13.78 -16.76 -14.85
N THR A 208 -14.60 -16.59 -15.89
CA THR A 208 -14.72 -17.53 -17.00
C THR A 208 -14.25 -16.88 -18.29
N CYS A 209 -13.46 -17.61 -19.09
CA CYS A 209 -13.02 -17.17 -20.41
C CYS A 209 -13.48 -18.18 -21.47
N LYS A 210 -14.01 -17.69 -22.59
CA LYS A 210 -14.26 -18.52 -23.77
C LYS A 210 -12.96 -18.67 -24.55
N TYR A 211 -12.71 -19.86 -25.05
CA TYR A 211 -11.58 -20.14 -25.92
C TYR A 211 -12.08 -20.90 -27.15
N HIS A 212 -11.34 -20.75 -28.25
CA HIS A 212 -11.51 -21.53 -29.46
C HIS A 212 -10.14 -21.72 -30.12
N THR A 213 -10.06 -22.71 -31.00
CA THR A 213 -8.90 -22.94 -31.85
C THR A 213 -9.23 -22.50 -33.27
N GLU A 214 -8.21 -22.03 -33.99
CA GLU A 214 -8.32 -21.71 -35.41
C GLU A 214 -7.28 -22.49 -36.19
N ASP A 215 -7.70 -23.04 -37.33
CA ASP A 215 -6.79 -23.71 -38.25
C ASP A 215 -5.85 -22.67 -38.88
N ALA A 216 -4.60 -23.04 -39.05
CA ALA A 216 -3.59 -22.23 -39.70
C ALA A 216 -2.71 -23.10 -40.60
N SER A 217 -1.40 -23.04 -40.46
CA SER A 217 -0.47 -23.87 -41.23
C SER A 217 -0.23 -25.27 -40.65
N ALA A 218 -0.94 -25.64 -39.58
CA ALA A 218 -0.85 -26.98 -38.98
C ALA A 218 -1.59 -28.00 -39.86
N VAL A 219 -0.93 -29.12 -40.18
CA VAL A 219 -1.45 -30.23 -41.03
C VAL A 219 -1.05 -31.55 -40.41
#